data_AF-A0A5C4VEA3-F1
#
_entry.id   AF-A0A5C4VEA3-F1
#
_cell.length_a   1.000
_cell.length_b   1.000
_cell.length_c   1.000
_cell.angle_alpha   90.00
_cell.angle_beta   90.00
_cell.angle_gamma   90.00
#
_symmetry.space_group_name_H-M   'P 1'
#
loop_
_entity.id
_entity.type
_entity.pdbx_description
1 polymer ?
#
loop_
_entity_poly.entity_id
_entity_poly.type
_entity_poly.pdbx_seq_one_letter_code
_entity_poly.pdbx_strand_id
1 'polypeptide(L)' 'MRYDLPASRWRKSTYSNGGSGSCLETQRTNDGLVAVGDSKDRALGAFTFPTPAWNAFVTAAKRSTFAD' A
#
# COMPACT_ATOMS: atom_id res chain seq x y z
N MET A 1 4.17 5.50 15.03
CA MET A 1 3.21 5.78 13.94
C MET A 1 3.86 5.38 12.62
N ARG A 2 3.17 4.66 11.74
CA ARG A 2 3.71 4.29 10.42
C ARG A 2 3.74 5.55 9.56
N TYR A 3 4.93 6.09 9.30
CA TYR A 3 5.12 7.34 8.56
C TYR A 3 4.39 8.55 9.20
N ASP A 4 4.29 8.58 10.54
CA ASP A 4 3.55 9.63 11.27
C ASP A 4 2.07 9.77 10.86
N LEU A 5 1.48 8.72 10.27
CA LEU A 5 0.09 8.73 9.82
C LEU A 5 -0.87 8.16 10.86
N PRO A 6 -2.13 8.67 10.91
CA PRO A 6 -3.16 8.16 11.80
C PRO A 6 -3.50 6.71 11.47
N ALA A 7 -3.56 5.86 12.49
CA ALA A 7 -3.81 4.42 12.33
C ALA A 7 -5.17 4.10 11.69
N SER A 8 -6.19 4.91 11.95
CA SER A 8 -7.57 4.68 11.51
C SER A 8 -7.81 4.87 10.01
N ARG A 9 -6.88 5.52 9.30
CA ARG A 9 -7.03 5.86 7.87
C ARG A 9 -6.37 4.84 6.93
N TRP A 10 -5.69 3.82 7.45
CA TRP A 10 -5.11 2.75 6.64
C TRP A 10 -6.20 1.87 6.04
N ARG A 11 -6.13 1.67 4.72
CA ARG A 11 -7.04 0.82 3.95
C ARG A 11 -6.33 -0.48 3.57
N LYS A 12 -6.87 -1.61 4.03
CA LYS A 12 -6.44 -2.95 3.60
C LYS A 12 -7.04 -3.30 2.25
N SER A 13 -6.31 -4.07 1.43
CA SER A 13 -6.84 -4.60 0.17
C SER A 13 -8.03 -5.54 0.42
N THR A 14 -9.03 -5.52 -0.46
CA THR A 14 -10.22 -6.40 -0.40
C THR A 14 -9.98 -7.77 -1.01
N TYR A 15 -8.91 -7.94 -1.81
CA TYR A 15 -8.56 -9.22 -2.45
C TYR A 15 -7.85 -10.20 -1.51
N SER A 16 -7.51 -9.79 -0.29
CA SER A 16 -6.81 -10.61 0.71
C SER A 16 -7.73 -11.48 1.60
N ASN A 17 -8.97 -11.75 1.15
CA ASN A 17 -9.94 -12.53 1.93
C ASN A 17 -9.89 -14.05 1.66
N GLY A 18 -8.93 -14.54 0.88
CA GLY A 18 -8.72 -15.97 0.60
C GLY A 18 -7.46 -16.52 1.28
N GLY A 19 -7.61 -17.06 2.49
CA GLY A 19 -6.70 -18.06 3.07
C GLY A 19 -5.47 -17.60 3.86
N SER A 20 -4.84 -16.45 3.56
CA SER A 20 -3.53 -16.10 4.18
C SER A 20 -3.35 -14.66 4.65
N GLY A 21 -4.45 -13.97 4.96
CA GLY A 21 -4.44 -12.67 5.64
C GLY A 21 -3.94 -11.49 4.78
N SER A 22 -4.29 -10.28 5.21
CA SER A 22 -3.91 -9.04 4.53
C SER A 22 -2.39 -8.88 4.46
N CYS A 23 -1.82 -8.74 3.26
CA CYS A 23 -0.37 -8.50 3.06
C CYS A 23 -0.02 -7.01 2.85
N LEU A 24 -0.97 -6.16 2.45
CA LEU A 24 -0.71 -4.75 2.15
C LEU A 24 -1.84 -3.85 2.65
N GLU A 25 -1.45 -2.72 3.23
CA GLU A 25 -2.34 -1.60 3.56
C GLU A 25 -1.78 -0.29 3.02
N THR A 26 -2.68 0.63 2.62
CA THR A 26 -2.32 1.91 2.00
C THR A 26 -2.98 3.09 2.71
N GLN A 27 -2.36 4.26 2.67
CA GLN A 27 -2.93 5.53 3.15
C GLN A 27 -2.37 6.70 2.34
N ARG A 28 -3.16 7.77 2.16
CA ARG A 28 -2.64 9.04 1.62
C ARG A 28 -1.98 9.87 2.72
N THR A 29 -0.85 10.48 2.38
CA THR A 29 -0.17 11.45 3.25
C THR A 29 -0.70 12.85 2.99
N ASN A 30 -0.42 13.79 3.90
CA ASN A 30 -0.85 15.18 3.75
C ASN A 30 -0.13 15.91 2.59
N ASP A 31 1.08 15.48 2.24
CA ASP A 31 1.89 15.99 1.13
C ASP A 31 1.60 15.30 -0.22
N GLY A 32 0.53 14.50 -0.31
CA GLY A 32 0.03 13.96 -1.58
C GLY A 32 0.71 12.68 -2.06
N LEU A 33 1.45 11.99 -1.19
CA LEU A 33 2.04 10.68 -1.43
C LEU A 33 1.05 9.55 -1.08
N VAL A 34 1.40 8.35 -1.54
CA VAL A 34 0.77 7.10 -1.12
C VAL A 34 1.75 6.35 -0.23
N ALA A 35 1.39 6.19 1.04
CA ALA A 35 2.08 5.32 1.96
C ALA A 35 1.56 3.89 1.80
N VAL A 36 2.48 2.94 1.72
CA VAL A 36 2.24 1.50 1.53
C VAL A 36 3.03 0.77 2.58
N GLY A 37 2.41 -0.16 3.29
CA GLY A 37 3.17 -1.01 4.19
C GLY A 37 2.51 -2.34 4.45
N ASP A 38 3.28 -3.22 5.08
CA ASP A 38 2.86 -4.58 5.38
C ASP A 38 1.90 -4.57 6.57
N SER A 39 0.71 -5.15 6.40
CA SER A 39 -0.25 -5.27 7.50
C SER A 39 0.10 -6.38 8.49
N LYS A 40 0.98 -7.32 8.12
CA LYS A 40 1.51 -8.38 8.99
C LYS A 40 2.67 -7.89 9.84
N ASP A 41 3.47 -6.97 9.32
CA ASP A 41 4.60 -6.39 10.06
C ASP A 41 4.57 -4.86 10.06
N ARG A 42 3.66 -4.33 10.87
CA ARG A 42 3.45 -2.87 11.01
C ARG A 42 4.64 -2.15 11.64
N ALA A 43 5.51 -2.88 12.34
CA ALA A 43 6.68 -2.31 13.01
C ALA A 43 7.75 -1.87 12.00
N LEU A 44 7.79 -2.48 10.81
CA LEU A 44 8.69 -2.10 9.72
C LEU A 44 8.35 -0.74 9.08
N GLY A 45 7.23 -0.12 9.46
CA GLY A 45 6.84 1.18 8.95
C GLY A 45 6.09 1.12 7.62
N ALA A 46 6.33 2.11 6.77
CA ALA A 46 5.71 2.21 5.45
C ALA A 46 6.63 2.93 4.47
N PHE A 47 6.59 2.51 3.21
CA PHE A 47 7.23 3.20 2.09
C PHE A 47 6.26 4.22 1.50
N THR A 48 6.78 5.36 1.03
CA THR A 48 5.97 6.36 0.33
C THR A 48 6.35 6.48 -1.13
N PHE A 49 5.33 6.68 -1.95
CA PHE A 49 5.45 6.81 -3.40
C PHE A 49 4.68 8.04 -3.88
N PRO A 50 5.17 8.75 -4.91
CA PRO A 50 4.36 9.71 -5.62
C PRO A 50 3.08 9.05 -6.16
N THR A 51 1.94 9.74 -6.01
CA THR A 51 0.64 9.23 -6.49
C THR A 51 0.67 8.76 -7.96
N PRO A 52 1.31 9.49 -8.91
CA PRO A 52 1.40 9.02 -10.30
C PRO A 52 2.16 7.70 -10.46
N ALA A 53 3.26 7.52 -9.73
CA ALA A 53 4.07 6.30 -9.78
C ALA A 53 3.31 5.10 -9.20
N TRP A 54 2.62 5.30 -8.07
CA TRP A 54 1.77 4.27 -7.48
C TRP A 54 0.64 3.82 -8.44
N ASN A 55 -0.02 4.77 -9.11
CA ASN A 55 -1.06 4.46 -10.09
C ASN A 55 -0.51 3.69 -11.30
N ALA A 56 0.67 4.06 -11.80
CA ALA A 56 1.35 3.35 -12.88
C ALA A 56 1.68 1.90 -12.47
N PHE A 57 2.24 1.72 -11.26
CA PHE A 57 2.52 0.40 -10.69
C PHE A 57 1.26 -0.47 -10.61
N VAL A 58 0.18 0.03 -10.00
CA VAL A 58 -1.09 -0.73 -9.88
C VAL A 58 -1.67 -1.06 -11.25
N THR A 59 -1.54 -0.16 -12.23
CA THR A 59 -2.00 -0.40 -13.60
C THR A 59 -1.21 -1.51 -14.27
N ALA A 60 0.12 -1.51 -14.13
CA ALA A 60 0.98 -2.57 -14.63
C ALA A 60 0.69 -3.92 -13.95
N ALA A 61 0.50 -3.92 -12.62
CA ALA A 61 0.15 -5.11 -11.85
C ALA A 61 -1.16 -5.75 -12.33
N LYS A 62 -2.18 -4.93 -12.60
CA LYS A 62 -3.46 -5.42 -13.13
C LYS A 62 -3.36 -6.02 -14.53
N ARG A 63 -2.37 -5.57 -15.32
CA ARG A 63 -2.16 -6.03 -16.69
C ARG A 63 -1.15 -7.18 -16.78
N SER A 64 -0.52 -7.56 -15.66
CA SER A 64 0.61 -8.51 -15.62
C SER A 64 1.75 -8.10 -16.57
N THR A 65 2.04 -6.79 -16.65
CA THR A 65 3.03 -6.24 -17.59
C THR A 65 4.36 -5.89 -16.92
N PHE A 66 4.63 -6.40 -15.72
CA PHE A 66 6.00 -6.40 -15.22
C PHE A 66 6.74 -7.44 -16.05
N ALA A 67 7.72 -7.00 -16.84
CA ALA A 67 8.51 -7.90 -17.67
C ALA A 67 9.14 -9.01 -16.79
N ASP A 68 9.22 -10.22 -17.36
CA ASP A 68 9.89 -11.38 -16.79
C ASP A 68 11.42 -11.16 -16.72
#